data_AF-A0A0M0JBW9-F1
#
_entry.id   AF-A0A0M0JBW9-F1
#
_cell.length_a   1.000
_cell.length_b   1.000
_cell.length_c   1.000
_cell.angle_alpha   90.00
_cell.angle_beta   90.00
_cell.angle_gamma   90.00
#
_symmetry.space_group_name_H-M   'P 1'
#
loop_
_entity.id
_entity.type
_entity.pdbx_description
1 polymer ?
#
loop_
_entity_poly.entity_id
_entity_poly.type
_entity_poly.pdbx_seq_one_letter_code
_entity_poly.pdbx_strand_id
1 'polypeptide(L)'
;MHRAFDVWSQNHPMISFTEVTQLCEEVGPMQAGSTGGCPQAEIWVTSRDMTAAGSTAEQAAVARPKVGISSTFRYTNGLQPLYTVGNIVMPRQVIQTTGGTVEFAYAGDMCWYLDSAFCSNFHALKRSSSPEAVRTSGLVLLFFFWTMAMLFIVGKFVVAVRKELRIRWKALQDLDGDGDVEALEVAQRIAERVYWRTQAFLAAQAQSSILETALSWTLFFIPWPFYVYIFQVCWECYDFEAAAAHEIGHLLGISHPDTGTTELQSGYWRTGQNSYSTLLSSGSPMNATTCLAPWDYVAEGLPPGAGETTKAGVRLSLMEAFTSHNPSVCLSQDDYEGLLTLYPVCEGMPHEPQCVKADVNIGYIRVSVFILAPLLFSLLLAIVVHTCLDRKEAEKSRAARLAAAVKVIKSTKKGPARVAPYASVVASEDASSGSAAAKSSTGAKPPTATRQDAEAEVAAAKIQAMKRGNADRAKVAVIKQHAAGDMGAGAIATF
;
A
#
# COMPACT_ATOMS: atom_id res chain seq x y z
N MET A 1 -19.90 -9.44 2.92
CA MET A 1 -21.12 -9.64 3.71
C MET A 1 -21.19 -11.01 4.36
N HIS A 2 -21.12 -12.15 3.64
CA HIS A 2 -21.24 -13.50 4.27
C HIS A 2 -20.35 -13.68 5.50
N ARG A 3 -19.06 -13.32 5.40
CA ARG A 3 -18.14 -13.39 6.54
C ARG A 3 -18.65 -12.63 7.77
N ALA A 4 -19.30 -11.47 7.61
CA ALA A 4 -19.86 -10.71 8.73
C ALA A 4 -21.08 -11.40 9.37
N PHE A 5 -21.96 -12.01 8.56
CA PHE A 5 -23.06 -12.85 9.05
C PHE A 5 -22.55 -14.08 9.81
N ASP A 6 -21.47 -14.68 9.31
CA ASP A 6 -20.88 -15.87 9.93
C ASP A 6 -20.38 -15.61 11.36
N VAL A 7 -20.06 -14.35 11.72
CA VAL A 7 -19.69 -13.98 13.11
C VAL A 7 -20.75 -14.41 14.11
N TRP A 8 -22.02 -14.28 13.74
CA TRP A 8 -23.14 -14.59 14.61
C TRP A 8 -23.59 -16.05 14.49
N SER A 9 -23.68 -16.58 13.27
CA SER A 9 -24.15 -17.97 13.06
C SER A 9 -23.16 -19.02 13.54
N GLN A 10 -21.84 -18.75 13.52
CA GLN A 10 -20.85 -19.64 14.11
C GLN A 10 -20.99 -19.75 15.64
N ASN A 11 -21.57 -18.73 16.28
CA ASN A 11 -21.68 -18.62 17.73
C ASN A 11 -23.06 -18.99 18.28
N HIS A 12 -24.01 -19.38 17.41
CA HIS A 12 -25.34 -19.78 17.88
C HIS A 12 -26.00 -20.80 16.95
N PRO A 13 -26.37 -22.00 17.45
CA PRO A 13 -26.81 -23.11 16.60
C PRO A 13 -28.15 -22.87 15.88
N MET A 14 -28.98 -21.96 16.38
CA MET A 14 -30.29 -21.64 15.78
C MET A 14 -30.26 -20.38 14.89
N ILE A 15 -29.12 -19.68 14.82
CA ILE A 15 -28.98 -18.50 13.96
C ILE A 15 -28.29 -18.95 12.67
N SER A 16 -29.00 -18.83 11.56
CA SER A 16 -28.47 -19.15 10.23
C SER A 16 -28.89 -18.09 9.24
N PHE A 17 -27.99 -17.74 8.33
CA PHE A 17 -28.27 -16.77 7.27
C PHE A 17 -28.24 -17.49 5.92
N THR A 18 -29.26 -17.25 5.10
CA THR A 18 -29.35 -17.79 3.75
C THR A 18 -29.37 -16.63 2.76
N GLU A 19 -28.48 -16.67 1.77
CA GLU A 19 -28.48 -15.67 0.71
C GLU A 19 -29.67 -15.91 -0.23
N VAL A 20 -30.49 -14.87 -0.40
CA VAL A 20 -31.68 -14.89 -1.28
C VAL A 20 -31.57 -13.88 -2.41
N THR A 21 -30.37 -13.33 -2.67
CA THR A 21 -30.13 -12.28 -3.68
C THR A 21 -30.71 -12.67 -5.04
N GLN A 22 -30.38 -13.86 -5.55
CA GLN A 22 -30.86 -14.36 -6.84
C GLN A 22 -32.38 -14.53 -6.86
N LEU A 23 -32.98 -15.05 -5.79
CA LEU A 23 -34.43 -15.18 -5.67
C LEU A 23 -35.13 -13.82 -5.69
N CYS A 24 -34.51 -12.80 -5.11
CA CYS A 24 -35.03 -11.44 -5.12
C CYS A 24 -34.92 -10.77 -6.50
N GLU A 25 -33.88 -11.06 -7.27
CA GLU A 25 -33.73 -10.56 -8.65
C GLU A 25 -34.82 -11.09 -9.59
N GLU A 26 -35.30 -12.32 -9.35
CA GLU A 26 -36.36 -12.95 -10.14
C GLU A 26 -37.77 -12.37 -9.90
N VAL A 27 -38.01 -11.80 -8.71
CA VAL A 27 -39.34 -11.25 -8.32
C VAL A 27 -39.63 -9.90 -8.98
N GLY A 28 -38.59 -9.16 -9.40
CA GLY A 28 -38.74 -7.89 -10.10
C GLY A 28 -37.57 -6.92 -9.83
N PRO A 29 -37.62 -5.70 -10.38
CA PRO A 29 -36.59 -4.71 -10.14
C PRO A 29 -36.55 -4.36 -8.65
N MET A 30 -35.38 -4.53 -8.04
CA MET A 30 -35.11 -4.16 -6.65
C MET A 30 -35.35 -2.66 -6.46
N GLN A 31 -36.27 -2.30 -5.56
CA GLN A 31 -36.65 -0.91 -5.28
C GLN A 31 -35.93 -0.38 -4.03
N ALA A 32 -35.87 0.94 -3.87
CA ALA A 32 -35.44 1.52 -2.60
C ALA A 32 -36.53 1.28 -1.54
N GLY A 33 -36.19 0.64 -0.40
CA GLY A 33 -37.13 0.36 0.68
C GLY A 33 -36.63 -0.72 1.66
N SER A 34 -37.39 -0.99 2.72
CA SER A 34 -36.94 -1.85 3.84
C SER A 34 -36.60 -3.30 3.46
N THR A 35 -37.13 -3.81 2.35
CA THR A 35 -36.87 -5.16 1.82
C THR A 35 -36.51 -5.18 0.33
N GLY A 36 -36.23 -4.02 -0.27
CA GLY A 36 -36.00 -3.95 -1.71
C GLY A 36 -37.23 -4.26 -2.59
N GLY A 37 -38.41 -4.42 -1.98
CA GLY A 37 -39.58 -4.99 -2.63
C GLY A 37 -39.56 -6.53 -2.71
N CYS A 38 -38.54 -7.19 -2.15
CA CYS A 38 -38.42 -8.64 -2.13
C CYS A 38 -39.11 -9.25 -0.89
N PRO A 39 -40.11 -10.12 -1.05
CA PRO A 39 -40.79 -10.75 0.07
C PRO A 39 -39.96 -11.87 0.74
N GLN A 40 -38.91 -12.36 0.06
CA GLN A 40 -38.02 -13.40 0.60
C GLN A 40 -36.90 -12.82 1.48
N ALA A 41 -36.67 -11.51 1.42
CA ALA A 41 -35.61 -10.85 2.17
C ALA A 41 -36.10 -10.44 3.57
N GLU A 42 -35.55 -11.09 4.60
CA GLU A 42 -35.69 -10.63 6.00
C GLU A 42 -34.72 -9.48 6.29
N ILE A 43 -33.49 -9.58 5.77
CA ILE A 43 -32.45 -8.56 5.91
C ILE A 43 -32.14 -7.99 4.54
N TRP A 44 -32.26 -6.68 4.40
CA TRP A 44 -31.92 -5.96 3.18
C TRP A 44 -30.62 -5.17 3.35
N VAL A 45 -29.62 -5.46 2.52
CA VAL A 45 -28.34 -4.74 2.55
C VAL A 45 -28.33 -3.72 1.42
N THR A 46 -28.09 -2.46 1.75
CA THR A 46 -28.11 -1.35 0.78
C THR A 46 -27.03 -0.32 1.09
N SER A 47 -26.86 0.64 0.19
CA SER A 47 -25.94 1.77 0.33
C SER A 47 -26.70 3.08 0.53
N ARG A 48 -26.10 4.02 1.28
CA ARG A 48 -26.65 5.37 1.53
C ARG A 48 -25.68 6.44 1.04
N ASP A 49 -26.16 7.34 0.19
CA ASP A 49 -25.37 8.47 -0.31
C ASP A 49 -25.23 9.54 0.77
N MET A 50 -23.99 9.85 1.17
CA MET A 50 -23.72 10.87 2.17
C MET A 50 -23.78 12.30 1.63
N THR A 51 -23.85 12.49 0.31
CA THR A 51 -23.99 13.82 -0.32
C THR A 51 -25.43 14.28 -0.44
N ALA A 52 -26.40 13.39 -0.18
CA ALA A 52 -27.82 13.71 -0.24
C ALA A 52 -28.25 14.63 0.91
N ALA A 53 -29.12 15.61 0.60
CA ALA A 53 -29.63 16.57 1.58
C ALA A 53 -30.41 15.85 2.70
N GLY A 54 -30.00 16.06 3.96
CA GLY A 54 -30.59 15.43 5.14
C GLY A 54 -29.86 14.17 5.63
N SER A 55 -28.77 13.76 4.98
CA SER A 55 -27.87 12.73 5.52
C SER A 55 -27.08 13.30 6.70
N THR A 56 -27.24 12.73 7.89
CA THR A 56 -26.39 13.06 9.04
C THR A 56 -25.11 12.22 8.96
N ALA A 57 -23.96 12.91 9.01
CA ALA A 57 -22.62 12.33 8.83
C ALA A 57 -22.16 11.37 9.94
N GLU A 58 -23.02 11.06 10.92
CA GLU A 58 -22.59 10.50 12.21
C GLU A 58 -22.50 8.96 12.22
N GLN A 59 -22.92 8.27 11.15
CA GLN A 59 -22.94 6.80 11.14
C GLN A 59 -22.44 6.24 9.81
N ALA A 60 -21.28 5.57 9.83
CA ALA A 60 -20.68 4.93 8.65
C ALA A 60 -21.52 3.74 8.14
N ALA A 61 -22.10 2.97 9.06
CA ALA A 61 -23.12 1.98 8.78
C ALA A 61 -24.29 2.18 9.75
N VAL A 62 -25.48 1.71 9.38
CA VAL A 62 -26.63 1.72 10.29
C VAL A 62 -27.57 0.56 10.01
N ALA A 63 -28.00 -0.10 11.08
CA ALA A 63 -29.09 -1.06 11.08
C ALA A 63 -30.42 -0.37 11.41
N ARG A 64 -31.46 -0.73 10.65
CA ARG A 64 -32.83 -0.30 10.86
C ARG A 64 -33.70 -1.54 11.06
N PRO A 65 -33.83 -2.03 12.31
CA PRO A 65 -34.65 -3.20 12.59
C PRO A 65 -36.13 -2.91 12.36
N LYS A 66 -36.82 -3.88 11.77
CA LYS A 66 -38.28 -3.92 11.64
C LYS A 66 -38.85 -4.70 12.81
N VAL A 67 -39.41 -3.98 13.77
CA VAL A 67 -39.98 -4.56 14.99
C VAL A 67 -41.46 -4.91 14.85
N GLY A 68 -41.86 -6.00 15.49
CA GLY A 68 -43.24 -6.41 15.65
C GLY A 68 -43.52 -6.90 17.07
N ILE A 69 -44.78 -6.95 17.46
CA ILE A 69 -45.20 -7.55 18.74
C ILE A 69 -45.73 -8.95 18.45
N SER A 70 -45.20 -9.94 19.16
CA SER A 70 -45.66 -11.32 19.05
C SER A 70 -46.19 -11.82 20.39
N SER A 71 -47.36 -12.46 20.33
CA SER A 71 -47.90 -13.23 21.45
C SER A 71 -47.60 -14.72 21.32
N THR A 72 -47.01 -15.18 20.21
CA THR A 72 -46.77 -16.59 19.90
C THR A 72 -45.31 -17.01 20.05
N PHE A 73 -44.46 -16.14 20.59
CA PHE A 73 -43.05 -16.44 20.86
C PHE A 73 -42.91 -17.72 21.68
N ARG A 74 -41.93 -18.55 21.33
CA ARG A 74 -41.57 -19.75 22.05
C ARG A 74 -40.07 -19.73 22.34
N TYR A 75 -39.72 -20.13 23.55
CA TYR A 75 -38.33 -20.42 23.91
C TYR A 75 -37.80 -21.59 23.07
N THR A 76 -36.49 -21.79 23.08
CA THR A 76 -35.81 -22.88 22.34
C THR A 76 -36.30 -24.28 22.75
N ASN A 77 -36.88 -24.44 23.94
CA ASN A 77 -37.52 -25.67 24.40
C ASN A 77 -39.02 -25.79 24.01
N GLY A 78 -39.56 -24.87 23.21
CA GLY A 78 -40.94 -24.85 22.74
C GLY A 78 -41.98 -24.25 23.70
N LEU A 79 -41.59 -23.90 24.93
CA LEU A 79 -42.49 -23.26 25.90
C LEU A 79 -42.79 -21.82 25.51
N GLN A 80 -44.00 -21.35 25.85
CA GLN A 80 -44.44 -19.98 25.60
C GLN A 80 -44.34 -19.18 26.90
N PRO A 81 -43.84 -17.93 26.89
CA PRO A 81 -43.84 -17.09 28.07
C PRO A 81 -45.29 -16.73 28.42
N LEU A 82 -45.66 -16.96 29.67
CA LEU A 82 -46.99 -16.67 30.19
C LEU A 82 -46.86 -15.62 31.30
N TYR A 83 -47.87 -14.77 31.44
CA TYR A 83 -48.01 -13.88 32.59
C TYR A 83 -49.39 -14.06 33.20
N THR A 84 -49.47 -13.92 34.52
CA THR A 84 -50.69 -14.12 35.28
C THR A 84 -51.20 -12.77 35.76
N VAL A 85 -52.45 -12.44 35.44
CA VAL A 85 -53.16 -11.27 35.99
C VAL A 85 -54.35 -11.78 36.77
N GLY A 86 -54.27 -11.75 38.10
CA GLY A 86 -55.25 -12.39 38.98
C GLY A 86 -55.26 -13.90 38.78
N ASN A 87 -56.39 -14.45 38.31
CA ASN A 87 -56.56 -15.88 38.01
C ASN A 87 -56.46 -16.21 36.51
N ILE A 88 -56.11 -15.24 35.67
CA ILE A 88 -56.05 -15.41 34.20
C ILE A 88 -54.59 -15.55 33.78
N VAL A 89 -54.28 -16.63 33.08
CA VAL A 89 -52.97 -16.89 32.47
C VAL A 89 -53.05 -16.50 31.00
N MET A 90 -52.19 -15.57 30.57
CA MET A 90 -52.16 -15.07 29.20
C MET A 90 -50.75 -15.17 28.61
N PRO A 91 -50.59 -15.36 27.29
CA PRO A 91 -49.31 -15.23 26.61
C PRO A 91 -48.70 -13.85 26.81
N ARG A 92 -47.46 -13.81 27.29
CA ARG A 92 -46.70 -12.56 27.38
C ARG A 92 -46.37 -12.10 25.97
N GLN A 93 -46.73 -10.85 25.68
CA GLN A 93 -46.32 -10.18 24.45
C GLN A 93 -44.83 -9.86 24.53
N VAL A 94 -44.10 -10.17 23.46
CA VAL A 94 -42.68 -9.83 23.31
C VAL A 94 -42.50 -8.96 22.07
N ILE A 95 -41.52 -8.07 22.14
CA ILE A 95 -41.04 -7.34 20.97
C ILE A 95 -40.08 -8.29 20.24
N GLN A 96 -40.33 -8.51 18.96
CA GLN A 96 -39.48 -9.32 18.10
C GLN A 96 -39.00 -8.49 16.91
N THR A 97 -37.75 -8.66 16.52
CA THR A 97 -37.25 -8.17 15.23
C THR A 97 -37.67 -9.17 14.16
N THR A 98 -38.41 -8.70 13.16
CA THR A 98 -38.96 -9.52 12.05
C THR A 98 -38.16 -9.40 10.75
N GLY A 99 -37.12 -8.56 10.77
CA GLY A 99 -36.29 -8.22 9.62
C GLY A 99 -35.67 -6.85 9.81
N GLY A 100 -35.06 -6.30 8.77
CA GLY A 100 -34.53 -4.93 8.80
C GLY A 100 -33.62 -4.59 7.62
N THR A 101 -33.15 -3.36 7.60
CA THR A 101 -32.20 -2.87 6.59
C THR A 101 -30.84 -2.60 7.23
N VAL A 102 -29.75 -2.96 6.54
CA VAL A 102 -28.40 -2.49 6.85
C VAL A 102 -27.98 -1.54 5.74
N GLU A 103 -27.63 -0.30 6.09
CA GLU A 103 -27.23 0.74 5.16
C GLU A 103 -25.74 1.05 5.36
N PHE A 104 -24.95 0.99 4.27
CA PHE A 104 -23.54 1.40 4.28
C PHE A 104 -23.38 2.75 3.58
N ALA A 105 -22.76 3.70 4.27
CA ALA A 105 -22.50 5.03 3.73
C ALA A 105 -21.47 4.97 2.58
N TYR A 106 -21.77 5.68 1.48
CA TYR A 106 -20.85 5.92 0.37
C TYR A 106 -20.82 7.41 -0.02
N ALA A 107 -19.76 7.82 -0.70
CA ALA A 107 -19.43 9.21 -1.06
C ALA A 107 -19.00 10.11 0.13
N GLY A 108 -18.57 11.33 -0.18
CA GLY A 108 -17.95 12.25 0.81
C GLY A 108 -16.58 11.74 1.29
N ASP A 109 -16.30 11.94 2.59
CA ASP A 109 -15.07 11.47 3.25
C ASP A 109 -15.15 9.99 3.69
N MET A 110 -16.15 9.24 3.23
CA MET A 110 -16.32 7.83 3.57
C MET A 110 -15.29 6.96 2.86
N CYS A 111 -14.50 6.21 3.63
CA CYS A 111 -13.63 5.18 3.10
C CYS A 111 -13.70 3.89 3.91
N TRP A 112 -13.54 2.77 3.21
CA TRP A 112 -13.71 1.42 3.75
C TRP A 112 -12.47 0.57 3.47
N TYR A 113 -12.14 -0.35 4.37
CA TYR A 113 -11.15 -1.40 4.14
C TYR A 113 -11.73 -2.78 4.50
N LEU A 114 -11.10 -3.84 3.99
CA LEU A 114 -11.60 -5.22 4.06
C LEU A 114 -10.66 -6.19 4.80
N ASP A 115 -9.46 -5.75 5.19
CA ASP A 115 -8.45 -6.57 5.85
C ASP A 115 -8.26 -6.18 7.32
N SER A 116 -9.18 -6.65 8.15
CA SER A 116 -9.20 -6.46 9.59
C SER A 116 -7.98 -7.06 10.28
N ALA A 117 -7.51 -8.23 9.82
CA ALA A 117 -6.35 -8.91 10.40
C ALA A 117 -5.09 -8.06 10.23
N PHE A 118 -4.85 -7.53 9.02
CA PHE A 118 -3.72 -6.65 8.77
C PHE A 118 -3.83 -5.32 9.54
N CYS A 119 -5.00 -4.66 9.51
CA CYS A 119 -5.18 -3.37 10.16
C CYS A 119 -5.28 -3.48 11.70
N SER A 120 -5.52 -4.66 12.28
CA SER A 120 -5.59 -4.88 13.73
C SER A 120 -4.35 -4.40 14.49
N ASN A 121 -3.17 -4.53 13.89
CA ASN A 121 -1.91 -4.03 14.45
C ASN A 121 -1.88 -2.50 14.57
N PHE A 122 -2.45 -1.81 13.57
CA PHE A 122 -2.59 -0.34 13.61
C PHE A 122 -3.59 0.08 14.70
N HIS A 123 -4.67 -0.67 14.88
CA HIS A 123 -5.65 -0.43 15.95
C HIS A 123 -5.09 -0.70 17.34
N ALA A 124 -4.26 -1.74 17.50
CA ALA A 124 -3.54 -1.99 18.75
C ALA A 124 -2.60 -0.82 19.10
N LEU A 125 -1.84 -0.32 18.12
CA LEU A 125 -1.01 0.88 18.29
C LEU A 125 -1.85 2.10 18.67
N LYS A 126 -2.98 2.30 18.00
CA LYS A 126 -3.92 3.39 18.27
C LYS A 126 -4.54 3.33 19.66
N ARG A 127 -4.76 2.14 20.22
CA ARG A 127 -5.25 1.93 21.60
C ARG A 127 -4.17 2.17 22.66
N SER A 128 -2.91 1.86 22.33
CA SER A 128 -1.80 1.94 23.29
C SER A 128 -1.43 3.36 23.75
N SER A 129 -1.77 4.38 22.96
CA SER A 129 -1.44 5.78 23.24
C SER A 129 -2.50 6.71 22.62
N SER A 130 -2.31 8.02 22.62
CA SER A 130 -3.21 8.91 21.87
C SER A 130 -3.06 8.66 20.37
N PRO A 131 -4.17 8.46 19.62
CA PRO A 131 -4.13 8.28 18.18
C PRO A 131 -3.32 9.37 17.46
N GLU A 132 -3.48 10.61 17.90
CA GLU A 132 -2.83 11.76 17.30
C GLU A 132 -1.31 11.69 17.50
N ALA A 133 -0.84 11.25 18.67
CA ALA A 133 0.59 11.09 18.93
C ALA A 133 1.18 9.96 18.09
N VAL A 134 0.54 8.78 18.05
CA VAL A 134 1.04 7.64 17.27
C VAL A 134 1.09 7.99 15.77
N ARG A 135 0.04 8.65 15.25
CA ARG A 135 0.02 9.15 13.89
C ARG A 135 1.18 10.10 13.62
N THR A 136 1.35 11.10 14.48
CA THR A 136 2.39 12.12 14.33
C THR A 136 3.78 11.49 14.38
N SER A 137 4.06 10.63 15.37
CA SER A 137 5.33 9.93 15.50
C SER A 137 5.62 9.03 14.30
N GLY A 138 4.64 8.27 13.81
CA GLY A 138 4.78 7.42 12.63
C GLY A 138 5.10 8.23 11.37
N LEU A 139 4.41 9.37 11.17
CA LEU A 139 4.65 10.29 10.07
C LEU A 139 6.04 10.93 10.14
N VAL A 140 6.44 11.41 11.31
CA VAL A 140 7.76 12.00 11.53
C VAL A 140 8.84 10.98 11.20
N LEU A 141 8.73 9.73 11.67
CA LEU A 141 9.71 8.68 11.36
C LEU A 141 9.76 8.38 9.85
N LEU A 142 8.61 8.17 9.21
CA LEU A 142 8.53 7.83 7.80
C LEU A 142 9.15 8.93 6.92
N PHE A 143 8.78 10.19 7.16
CA PHE A 143 9.28 11.32 6.36
C PHE A 143 10.67 11.80 6.80
N PHE A 144 11.14 11.47 8.00
CA PHE A 144 12.52 11.69 8.40
C PHE A 144 13.48 10.87 7.53
N PHE A 145 13.23 9.56 7.36
CA PHE A 145 14.04 8.71 6.49
C PHE A 145 13.96 9.15 5.02
N TRP A 146 12.77 9.56 4.56
CA TRP A 146 12.61 10.15 3.23
C TRP A 146 13.47 11.40 3.04
N THR A 147 13.44 12.32 4.01
CA THR A 147 14.20 13.58 3.97
C THR A 147 15.70 13.30 4.00
N MET A 148 16.15 12.32 4.79
CA MET A 148 17.55 11.89 4.79
C MET A 148 17.97 11.32 3.44
N ALA A 149 17.16 10.47 2.81
CA ALA A 149 17.43 9.95 1.47
C ALA A 149 17.47 11.06 0.40
N MET A 150 16.54 12.02 0.48
CA MET A 150 16.49 13.18 -0.41
C MET A 150 17.73 14.06 -0.27
N LEU A 151 18.10 14.43 0.97
CA LEU A 151 19.30 15.22 1.25
C LEU A 151 20.57 14.50 0.83
N PHE A 152 20.61 13.17 0.96
CA PHE A 152 21.73 12.36 0.49
C PHE A 152 21.89 12.43 -1.04
N ILE A 153 20.79 12.25 -1.78
CA ILE A 153 20.79 12.33 -3.26
C ILE A 153 21.16 13.75 -3.73
N VAL A 154 20.57 14.79 -3.12
CA VAL A 154 20.87 16.19 -3.43
C VAL A 154 22.32 16.54 -3.08
N GLY A 155 22.81 16.08 -1.93
CA GLY A 155 24.20 16.28 -1.49
C GLY A 155 25.19 15.71 -2.51
N LYS A 156 24.95 14.48 -2.99
CA LYS A 156 25.75 13.88 -4.07
C LYS A 156 25.73 14.72 -5.34
N PHE A 157 24.55 15.16 -5.78
CA PHE A 157 24.42 16.02 -6.96
C PHE A 157 25.17 17.35 -6.80
N VAL A 158 25.05 18.03 -5.67
CA VAL A 158 25.73 19.30 -5.40
C VAL A 158 27.25 19.14 -5.39
N VAL A 159 27.78 18.08 -4.77
CA VAL A 159 29.21 17.78 -4.79
C VAL A 159 29.69 17.52 -6.22
N ALA A 160 28.91 16.77 -7.01
CA ALA A 160 29.19 16.50 -8.42
C ALA A 160 29.30 17.79 -9.24
N VAL A 161 28.29 18.65 -9.13
CA VAL A 161 28.20 19.93 -9.85
C VAL A 161 29.32 20.87 -9.41
N ARG A 162 29.63 20.95 -8.10
CA ARG A 162 30.74 21.77 -7.60
C ARG A 162 32.10 21.30 -8.12
N LYS A 163 32.32 19.98 -8.20
CA LYS A 163 33.55 19.42 -8.76
C LYS A 163 33.71 19.84 -10.22
N GLU A 164 32.63 19.74 -11.01
CA GLU A 164 32.68 20.09 -12.44
C GLU A 164 32.78 21.60 -12.68
N LEU A 165 32.07 22.43 -11.91
CA LEU A 165 32.15 23.89 -11.98
C LEU A 165 33.55 24.41 -11.59
N ARG A 166 34.21 23.81 -10.57
CA ARG A 166 35.59 24.16 -10.20
C ARG A 166 36.59 23.85 -11.32
N ILE A 167 36.37 22.79 -12.09
CA ILE A 167 37.26 22.41 -13.20
C ILE A 167 37.14 23.41 -14.37
N ARG A 168 36.00 24.13 -14.49
CA ARG A 168 35.68 24.88 -15.72
C ARG A 168 35.31 26.36 -15.56
N TRP A 169 35.46 26.96 -14.39
CA TRP A 169 35.45 28.44 -14.23
C TRP A 169 36.65 29.14 -14.91
N LYS A 170 37.33 28.48 -15.86
CA LYS A 170 38.49 29.00 -16.59
C LYS A 170 38.21 29.43 -18.04
N ALA A 171 36.96 29.46 -18.52
CA ALA A 171 36.73 29.95 -19.89
C ALA A 171 35.32 30.55 -20.09
N LEU A 172 35.23 31.88 -19.95
CA LEU A 172 34.41 32.69 -20.85
C LEU A 172 35.36 33.17 -21.94
N GLN A 173 35.54 32.34 -22.96
CA GLN A 173 36.08 32.78 -24.24
C GLN A 173 34.93 32.85 -25.21
N ASP A 174 34.86 33.99 -25.88
CA ASP A 174 34.27 34.19 -27.19
C ASP A 174 34.64 33.00 -28.11
N LEU A 175 33.63 32.32 -28.66
CA LEU A 175 33.82 31.03 -29.33
C LEU A 175 34.32 31.20 -30.78
N ASP A 176 33.97 32.31 -31.41
CA ASP A 176 34.37 32.66 -32.78
C ASP A 176 35.28 33.90 -32.84
N GLY A 177 35.37 34.67 -31.75
CA GLY A 177 36.30 35.79 -31.62
C GLY A 177 35.77 37.09 -32.21
N ASP A 178 34.47 37.19 -32.46
CA ASP A 178 33.86 38.31 -33.17
C ASP A 178 33.45 39.49 -32.28
N GLY A 179 33.43 39.30 -30.96
CA GLY A 179 33.11 40.32 -29.97
C GLY A 179 31.62 40.49 -29.62
N ASP A 180 30.70 39.75 -30.25
CA ASP A 180 29.26 39.86 -30.04
C ASP A 180 28.62 38.49 -29.67
N VAL A 181 27.81 38.46 -28.62
CA VAL A 181 27.19 37.19 -28.16
C VAL A 181 25.80 37.02 -28.79
N GLU A 182 25.71 36.18 -29.83
CA GLU A 182 24.43 35.91 -30.48
C GLU A 182 23.47 35.02 -29.65
N ALA A 183 22.16 35.16 -29.85
CA ALA A 183 21.14 34.36 -29.17
C ALA A 183 21.28 32.84 -29.42
N LEU A 184 21.81 32.44 -30.57
CA LEU A 184 22.10 31.05 -30.91
C LEU A 184 23.24 30.49 -30.05
N GLU A 185 24.28 31.30 -29.80
CA GLU A 185 25.38 30.93 -28.91
C GLU A 185 24.90 30.80 -27.46
N VAL A 186 24.01 31.70 -27.02
CA VAL A 186 23.38 31.61 -25.70
C VAL A 186 22.57 30.30 -25.58
N ALA A 187 21.79 29.94 -26.59
CA ALA A 187 21.01 28.69 -26.61
C ALA A 187 21.92 27.44 -26.62
N GLN A 188 23.00 27.43 -27.42
CA GLN A 188 24.00 26.37 -27.42
C GLN A 188 24.69 26.24 -26.04
N ARG A 189 25.04 27.36 -25.39
CA ARG A 189 25.61 27.34 -24.04
C ARG A 189 24.62 26.86 -22.98
N ILE A 190 23.32 27.09 -23.13
CA ILE A 190 22.30 26.54 -22.23
C ILE A 190 22.23 25.02 -22.42
N ALA A 191 22.16 24.54 -23.66
CA ALA A 191 22.13 23.12 -23.98
C ALA A 191 23.41 22.40 -23.49
N GLU A 192 24.58 23.00 -23.69
CA GLU A 192 25.84 22.49 -23.15
C GLU A 192 25.82 22.48 -21.62
N ARG A 193 25.39 23.55 -20.95
CA ARG A 193 25.30 23.59 -19.48
C ARG A 193 24.40 22.48 -18.94
N VAL A 194 23.27 22.21 -19.60
CA VAL A 194 22.38 21.10 -19.23
C VAL A 194 23.07 19.76 -19.45
N TYR A 195 23.69 19.54 -20.61
CA TYR A 195 24.45 18.32 -20.90
C TYR A 195 25.56 18.05 -19.87
N TRP A 196 26.32 19.08 -19.50
CA TRP A 196 27.40 18.98 -18.52
C TRP A 196 26.89 18.73 -17.10
N ARG A 197 25.75 19.33 -16.70
CA ARG A 197 25.10 19.04 -15.41
C ARG A 197 24.64 17.58 -15.34
N THR A 198 24.04 17.07 -16.42
CA THR A 198 23.64 15.67 -16.52
C THR A 198 24.87 14.75 -16.47
N GLN A 199 25.96 15.11 -17.15
CA GLN A 199 27.20 14.33 -17.10
C GLN A 199 27.86 14.35 -15.72
N ALA A 200 27.81 15.48 -15.00
CA ALA A 200 28.30 15.57 -13.63
C ALA A 200 27.49 14.69 -12.68
N PHE A 201 26.15 14.73 -12.77
CA PHE A 201 25.27 13.84 -12.01
C PHE A 201 25.60 12.36 -12.26
N LEU A 202 25.71 11.98 -13.53
CA LEU A 202 26.09 10.63 -13.95
C LEU A 202 27.46 10.20 -13.39
N ALA A 203 28.44 11.12 -13.35
CA ALA A 203 29.76 10.85 -12.79
C ALA A 203 29.78 10.71 -11.27
N ALA A 204 28.89 11.40 -10.54
CA ALA A 204 28.71 11.16 -9.11
C ALA A 204 28.02 9.84 -8.83
N GLN A 205 27.09 9.44 -9.70
CA GLN A 205 26.42 8.16 -9.55
C GLN A 205 27.37 6.98 -9.79
N ALA A 206 28.31 7.09 -10.74
CA ALA A 206 29.34 6.08 -11.00
C ALA A 206 30.24 5.77 -9.78
N GLN A 207 30.38 6.70 -8.82
CA GLN A 207 31.18 6.47 -7.60
C GLN A 207 30.41 5.68 -6.52
N SER A 208 29.10 5.49 -6.71
CA SER A 208 28.23 4.84 -5.74
C SER A 208 28.12 3.35 -6.06
N SER A 209 27.88 2.50 -5.07
CA SER A 209 27.53 1.11 -5.39
C SER A 209 26.11 1.03 -5.99
N ILE A 210 25.84 -0.02 -6.78
CA ILE A 210 24.50 -0.32 -7.30
C ILE A 210 23.51 -0.45 -6.14
N LEU A 211 23.90 -1.16 -5.07
CA LEU A 211 23.06 -1.41 -3.89
C LEU A 211 22.68 -0.10 -3.16
N GLU A 212 23.66 0.77 -2.94
CA GLU A 212 23.44 2.07 -2.30
C GLU A 212 22.52 2.98 -3.12
N THR A 213 22.70 2.96 -4.45
CA THR A 213 21.84 3.71 -5.38
C THR A 213 20.41 3.18 -5.33
N ALA A 214 20.24 1.86 -5.41
CA ALA A 214 18.94 1.21 -5.35
C ALA A 214 18.24 1.47 -4.02
N LEU A 215 18.93 1.36 -2.89
CA LEU A 215 18.38 1.61 -1.55
C LEU A 215 17.97 3.09 -1.38
N SER A 216 18.79 4.03 -1.85
CA SER A 216 18.48 5.46 -1.78
C SER A 216 17.23 5.82 -2.60
N TRP A 217 17.10 5.26 -3.80
CA TRP A 217 15.91 5.44 -4.64
C TRP A 217 14.67 4.76 -4.06
N THR A 218 14.85 3.58 -3.46
CA THR A 218 13.77 2.86 -2.79
C THR A 218 13.21 3.68 -1.61
N LEU A 219 14.09 4.22 -0.75
CA LEU A 219 13.69 5.11 0.36
C LEU A 219 13.07 6.43 -0.12
N PHE A 220 13.40 6.87 -1.34
CA PHE A 220 12.76 8.03 -1.94
C PHE A 220 11.34 7.74 -2.43
N PHE A 221 11.10 6.56 -3.01
CA PHE A 221 9.80 6.19 -3.60
C PHE A 221 8.79 5.60 -2.61
N ILE A 222 9.21 4.83 -1.60
CA ILE A 222 8.30 4.10 -0.69
C ILE A 222 7.41 4.99 0.20
N PRO A 223 7.90 6.08 0.81
CA PRO A 223 7.16 6.80 1.86
C PRO A 223 5.77 7.28 1.46
N TRP A 224 5.62 7.82 0.25
CA TRP A 224 4.34 8.32 -0.24
C TRP A 224 3.30 7.22 -0.50
N PRO A 225 3.57 6.18 -1.31
CA PRO A 225 2.66 5.07 -1.50
C PRO A 225 2.34 4.32 -0.20
N PHE A 226 3.34 4.11 0.67
CA PHE A 226 3.11 3.48 1.97
C PHE A 226 2.15 4.31 2.83
N TYR A 227 2.33 5.63 2.89
CA TYR A 227 1.45 6.50 3.65
C TYR A 227 0.01 6.46 3.12
N VAL A 228 -0.18 6.67 1.82
CA VAL A 228 -1.52 6.81 1.22
C VAL A 228 -2.28 5.48 1.14
N TYR A 229 -1.62 4.40 0.71
CA TYR A 229 -2.33 3.14 0.38
C TYR A 229 -2.36 2.11 1.52
N ILE A 230 -1.53 2.28 2.54
CA ILE A 230 -1.42 1.35 3.66
C ILE A 230 -1.76 2.05 4.97
N PHE A 231 -0.96 3.05 5.36
CA PHE A 231 -1.12 3.71 6.65
C PHE A 231 -2.47 4.44 6.76
N GLN A 232 -2.75 5.34 5.81
CA GLN A 232 -3.97 6.16 5.83
C GLN A 232 -5.23 5.30 5.76
N VAL A 233 -5.21 4.24 4.96
CA VAL A 233 -6.34 3.30 4.85
C VAL A 233 -6.64 2.62 6.19
N CYS A 234 -5.65 2.03 6.85
CA CYS A 234 -5.89 1.40 8.16
C CYS A 234 -6.15 2.41 9.29
N TRP A 235 -5.72 3.67 9.13
CA TRP A 235 -5.80 4.68 10.17
C TRP A 235 -7.11 5.50 10.16
N GLU A 236 -7.61 5.81 8.97
CA GLU A 236 -8.74 6.72 8.77
C GLU A 236 -10.01 6.01 8.25
N CYS A 237 -9.87 4.87 7.57
CA CYS A 237 -11.03 4.18 6.99
C CYS A 237 -11.71 3.23 7.98
N TYR A 238 -12.99 2.96 7.70
CA TYR A 238 -13.81 2.04 8.48
C TYR A 238 -13.57 0.59 8.06
N ASP A 239 -13.59 -0.31 9.04
CA ASP A 239 -13.60 -1.74 8.78
C ASP A 239 -14.97 -2.14 8.25
N PHE A 240 -15.07 -2.54 6.99
CA PHE A 240 -16.35 -2.92 6.41
C PHE A 240 -16.89 -4.21 7.04
N GLU A 241 -16.03 -5.18 7.35
CA GLU A 241 -16.46 -6.46 7.89
C GLU A 241 -16.90 -6.34 9.35
N ALA A 242 -16.15 -5.60 10.17
CA ALA A 242 -16.53 -5.34 11.56
C ALA A 242 -17.76 -4.44 11.64
N ALA A 243 -17.87 -3.42 10.77
CA ALA A 243 -19.08 -2.60 10.65
C ALA A 243 -20.30 -3.43 10.33
N ALA A 244 -20.22 -4.27 9.29
CA ALA A 244 -21.30 -5.15 8.94
C ALA A 244 -21.68 -6.10 10.09
N ALA A 245 -20.70 -6.69 10.78
CA ALA A 245 -20.96 -7.62 11.88
C ALA A 245 -21.67 -6.91 13.05
N HIS A 246 -21.24 -5.71 13.41
CA HIS A 246 -21.91 -4.89 14.44
C HIS A 246 -23.36 -4.57 14.07
N GLU A 247 -23.62 -4.09 12.84
CA GLU A 247 -24.98 -3.77 12.42
C GLU A 247 -25.91 -4.99 12.42
N ILE A 248 -25.38 -6.18 12.12
CA ILE A 248 -26.14 -7.43 12.24
C ILE A 248 -26.50 -7.71 13.72
N GLY A 249 -25.62 -7.36 14.67
CA GLY A 249 -25.92 -7.45 16.10
C GLY A 249 -27.13 -6.62 16.51
N HIS A 250 -27.28 -5.41 15.96
CA HIS A 250 -28.48 -4.61 16.16
C HIS A 250 -29.74 -5.26 15.59
N LEU A 251 -29.65 -5.93 14.44
CA LEU A 251 -30.78 -6.70 13.90
C LEU A 251 -31.16 -7.90 14.79
N LEU A 252 -30.19 -8.45 15.52
CA LEU A 252 -30.41 -9.48 16.55
C LEU A 252 -30.87 -8.89 17.90
N GLY A 253 -31.03 -7.57 18.01
CA GLY A 253 -31.54 -6.91 19.20
C GLY A 253 -30.49 -6.57 20.26
N ILE A 254 -29.20 -6.62 19.92
CA ILE A 254 -28.11 -6.21 20.82
C ILE A 254 -27.88 -4.71 20.67
N SER A 255 -27.82 -4.00 21.80
CA SER A 255 -27.55 -2.55 21.87
C SER A 255 -26.07 -2.27 22.14
N HIS A 256 -25.65 -1.01 22.07
CA HIS A 256 -24.30 -0.65 22.48
C HIS A 256 -24.14 -0.77 24.01
N PRO A 257 -23.02 -1.35 24.50
CA PRO A 257 -22.76 -1.41 25.93
C PRO A 257 -22.35 -0.04 26.51
N ASP A 258 -21.79 0.86 25.70
CA ASP A 258 -21.22 2.14 26.12
C ASP A 258 -22.18 3.35 26.02
N THR A 259 -23.29 3.22 25.30
CA THR A 259 -24.23 4.33 25.05
C THR A 259 -25.66 4.06 25.54
N GLY A 260 -25.88 3.02 26.35
CA GLY A 260 -27.23 2.61 26.80
C GLY A 260 -28.08 3.69 27.50
N THR A 261 -27.46 4.75 28.03
CA THR A 261 -28.18 5.90 28.64
C THR A 261 -28.60 6.99 27.63
N THR A 262 -28.11 6.91 26.40
CA THR A 262 -28.27 7.92 25.34
C THR A 262 -28.89 7.39 24.05
N GLU A 263 -28.98 6.07 23.85
CA GLU A 263 -29.60 5.46 22.65
C GLU A 263 -31.13 5.54 22.61
N LEU A 264 -31.78 5.81 23.75
CA LEU A 264 -33.23 5.86 23.82
C LEU A 264 -33.79 7.16 23.25
N GLN A 265 -34.80 7.04 22.37
CA GLN A 265 -35.54 8.18 21.84
C GLN A 265 -36.20 8.98 22.98
N SER A 266 -36.19 10.31 22.85
CA SER A 266 -36.83 11.22 23.81
C SER A 266 -38.29 10.83 24.05
N GLY A 267 -38.66 10.61 25.32
CA GLY A 267 -40.01 10.19 25.73
C GLY A 267 -40.14 8.73 26.18
N TYR A 268 -39.12 7.88 25.97
CA TYR A 268 -39.03 6.55 26.59
C TYR A 268 -38.26 6.62 27.92
N TRP A 269 -38.62 5.76 28.88
CA TRP A 269 -38.00 5.81 30.21
C TRP A 269 -36.54 5.36 30.08
N ARG A 270 -35.60 6.18 30.58
CA ARG A 270 -34.16 5.85 30.65
C ARG A 270 -34.00 4.59 31.49
N THR A 271 -33.91 3.44 30.83
CA THR A 271 -33.94 2.13 31.48
C THR A 271 -32.80 1.22 31.04
N GLY A 272 -32.01 1.62 30.04
CA GLY A 272 -30.80 0.89 29.63
C GLY A 272 -29.62 1.26 30.53
N GLN A 273 -29.15 0.29 31.31
CA GLN A 273 -27.81 0.30 31.91
C GLN A 273 -26.99 -0.79 31.24
N ASN A 274 -25.67 -0.57 31.14
CA ASN A 274 -24.78 -1.67 30.78
C ASN A 274 -25.00 -2.82 31.78
N SER A 275 -25.10 -4.05 31.27
CA SER A 275 -25.50 -5.22 32.05
C SER A 275 -24.74 -6.45 31.59
N TYR A 276 -24.58 -7.42 32.50
CA TYR A 276 -23.89 -8.67 32.22
C TYR A 276 -24.65 -9.86 32.82
N SER A 277 -24.38 -11.06 32.33
CA SER A 277 -24.90 -12.30 32.91
C SER A 277 -23.97 -12.81 34.00
N THR A 278 -24.42 -12.83 35.25
CA THR A 278 -23.68 -13.38 36.40
C THR A 278 -23.38 -14.87 36.24
N LEU A 279 -24.26 -15.60 35.57
CA LEU A 279 -24.08 -17.02 35.27
C LEU A 279 -22.97 -17.22 34.24
N LEU A 280 -23.10 -16.59 33.06
CA LEU A 280 -22.17 -16.80 31.95
C LEU A 280 -20.79 -16.22 32.24
N SER A 281 -20.72 -15.03 32.87
CA SER A 281 -19.45 -14.40 33.26
C SER A 281 -18.67 -15.19 34.31
N SER A 282 -19.36 -16.03 35.10
CA SER A 282 -18.71 -16.99 36.01
C SER A 282 -18.12 -18.22 35.31
N GLY A 283 -18.27 -18.34 33.99
CA GLY A 283 -17.90 -19.52 33.22
C GLY A 283 -18.91 -20.66 33.31
N SER A 284 -20.10 -20.43 33.90
CA SER A 284 -21.14 -21.45 33.99
C SER A 284 -22.00 -21.45 32.72
N PRO A 285 -22.16 -22.59 32.02
CA PRO A 285 -22.99 -22.64 30.83
C PRO A 285 -24.47 -22.65 31.24
N MET A 286 -25.35 -22.21 30.34
CA MET A 286 -26.79 -22.43 30.54
C MET A 286 -27.11 -23.93 30.49
N ASN A 287 -28.09 -24.33 31.31
CA ASN A 287 -28.59 -25.70 31.38
C ASN A 287 -30.11 -25.71 31.20
N ALA A 288 -30.72 -26.89 31.24
CA ALA A 288 -32.16 -27.09 31.07
C ALA A 288 -33.07 -26.25 32.00
N THR A 289 -32.56 -25.82 33.16
CA THR A 289 -33.29 -24.96 34.10
C THR A 289 -32.95 -23.49 33.96
N THR A 290 -31.66 -23.14 33.86
CA THR A 290 -31.24 -21.73 33.82
C THR A 290 -31.57 -21.05 32.49
N CYS A 291 -31.67 -21.81 31.40
CA CYS A 291 -32.08 -21.30 30.09
C CYS A 291 -33.55 -20.86 30.02
N LEU A 292 -34.39 -21.26 30.99
CA LEU A 292 -35.81 -20.89 31.02
C LEU A 292 -36.04 -19.48 31.56
N ALA A 293 -35.08 -18.98 32.33
CA ALA A 293 -35.12 -17.67 32.95
C ALA A 293 -33.73 -17.02 32.88
N PRO A 294 -33.19 -16.76 31.66
CA PRO A 294 -31.85 -16.22 31.50
C PRO A 294 -31.70 -14.82 32.15
N TRP A 295 -32.80 -14.06 32.20
CA TRP A 295 -32.87 -12.73 32.79
C TRP A 295 -32.72 -12.71 34.31
N ASP A 296 -32.98 -13.82 35.02
CA ASP A 296 -32.77 -13.90 36.47
C ASP A 296 -31.29 -13.78 36.86
N TYR A 297 -30.39 -13.99 35.89
CA TYR A 297 -28.94 -13.92 36.05
C TYR A 297 -28.35 -12.60 35.55
N VAL A 298 -29.16 -11.69 35.02
CA VAL A 298 -28.67 -10.40 34.51
C VAL A 298 -28.51 -9.42 35.66
N ALA A 299 -27.32 -8.82 35.76
CA ALA A 299 -27.00 -7.79 36.74
C ALA A 299 -26.45 -6.54 36.05
N GLU A 300 -26.68 -5.39 36.67
CA GLU A 300 -26.18 -4.10 36.18
C GLU A 300 -24.65 -3.99 36.36
N GLY A 301 -24.01 -3.31 35.42
CA GLY A 301 -22.59 -2.96 35.46
C GLY A 301 -21.68 -3.99 34.79
N LEU A 302 -20.51 -4.21 35.40
CA LEU A 302 -19.48 -5.11 34.92
C LEU A 302 -19.39 -6.37 35.80
N PRO A 303 -18.99 -7.53 35.24
CA PRO A 303 -18.72 -8.71 36.03
C PRO A 303 -17.56 -8.47 37.03
N PRO A 304 -17.59 -9.09 38.22
CA PRO A 304 -16.48 -9.02 39.16
C PRO A 304 -15.19 -9.56 38.51
N GLY A 305 -14.13 -8.75 38.52
CA GLY A 305 -12.88 -9.12 37.85
C GLY A 305 -12.93 -9.00 36.32
N ALA A 306 -13.85 -8.20 35.77
CA ALA A 306 -13.84 -7.82 34.36
C ALA A 306 -12.41 -7.42 33.94
N GLY A 307 -11.94 -8.03 32.85
CA GLY A 307 -10.58 -7.85 32.32
C GLY A 307 -10.40 -6.48 31.66
N GLU A 308 -9.87 -6.45 30.43
CA GLU A 308 -9.67 -5.19 29.71
C GLU A 308 -10.99 -4.45 29.47
N THR A 309 -11.04 -3.19 29.92
CA THR A 309 -12.17 -2.27 29.70
C THR A 309 -11.78 -1.16 28.74
N THR A 310 -12.75 -0.66 27.98
CA THR A 310 -12.59 0.51 27.12
C THR A 310 -12.54 1.80 27.94
N LYS A 311 -12.25 2.93 27.29
CA LYS A 311 -12.28 4.25 27.95
C LYS A 311 -13.67 4.63 28.47
N ALA A 312 -14.73 4.04 27.89
CA ALA A 312 -16.11 4.22 28.34
C ALA A 312 -16.43 3.39 29.61
N GLY A 313 -15.48 2.58 30.10
CA GLY A 313 -15.69 1.76 31.29
C GLY A 313 -16.56 0.53 31.03
N VAL A 314 -16.61 0.05 29.79
CA VAL A 314 -17.30 -1.19 29.38
C VAL A 314 -16.28 -2.26 29.00
N ARG A 315 -16.68 -3.54 28.95
CA ARG A 315 -15.83 -4.60 28.39
C ARG A 315 -15.60 -4.35 26.90
N LEU A 316 -14.48 -4.84 26.38
CA LEU A 316 -14.25 -4.88 24.94
C LEU A 316 -15.41 -5.62 24.27
N SER A 317 -16.01 -5.01 23.26
CA SER A 317 -17.22 -5.50 22.59
C SER A 317 -17.21 -5.10 21.12
N LEU A 318 -17.63 -6.02 20.24
CA LEU A 318 -17.94 -5.71 18.84
C LEU A 318 -19.09 -4.70 18.76
N MET A 319 -19.99 -4.70 19.74
CA MET A 319 -21.14 -3.80 19.83
C MET A 319 -20.82 -2.43 20.45
N GLU A 320 -19.57 -2.08 20.76
CA GLU A 320 -19.23 -0.71 21.16
C GLU A 320 -19.61 0.32 20.07
N ALA A 321 -20.21 1.45 20.46
CA ALA A 321 -20.68 2.46 19.53
C ALA A 321 -19.57 2.94 18.60
N PHE A 322 -19.85 2.97 17.29
CA PHE A 322 -18.84 3.25 16.27
C PHE A 322 -18.18 4.62 16.43
N THR A 323 -16.94 4.62 16.91
CA THR A 323 -16.04 5.79 16.90
C THR A 323 -14.90 5.63 15.89
N SER A 324 -15.16 4.94 14.78
CA SER A 324 -14.22 4.61 13.68
C SER A 324 -13.21 3.48 13.93
N HIS A 325 -13.19 2.82 15.10
CA HIS A 325 -12.08 1.92 15.47
C HIS A 325 -12.48 0.65 16.22
N ASN A 326 -13.34 -0.19 15.63
CA ASN A 326 -13.60 -1.49 16.23
C ASN A 326 -12.38 -2.41 16.02
N PRO A 327 -11.70 -2.87 17.09
CA PRO A 327 -10.43 -3.57 16.97
C PRO A 327 -10.55 -5.02 16.48
N SER A 328 -11.76 -5.55 16.31
CA SER A 328 -11.99 -6.94 15.97
C SER A 328 -13.30 -7.13 15.18
N VAL A 329 -13.28 -8.08 14.25
CA VAL A 329 -14.49 -8.59 13.57
C VAL A 329 -15.18 -9.67 14.40
N CYS A 330 -14.45 -10.31 15.30
CA CYS A 330 -14.93 -11.40 16.13
C CYS A 330 -15.82 -10.89 17.26
N LEU A 331 -16.78 -11.71 17.70
CA LEU A 331 -17.46 -11.48 18.97
C LEU A 331 -16.45 -11.50 20.10
N SER A 332 -16.58 -10.53 20.99
CA SER A 332 -15.98 -10.59 22.32
C SER A 332 -16.82 -11.48 23.24
N GLN A 333 -16.30 -11.74 24.43
CA GLN A 333 -17.05 -12.43 25.46
C GLN A 333 -18.32 -11.66 25.87
N ASP A 334 -18.30 -10.32 25.85
CA ASP A 334 -19.45 -9.50 26.23
C ASP A 334 -20.60 -9.64 25.21
N ASP A 335 -20.27 -9.62 23.91
CA ASP A 335 -21.25 -9.82 22.83
C ASP A 335 -21.85 -11.23 22.88
N TYR A 336 -21.01 -12.23 23.17
CA TYR A 336 -21.41 -13.63 23.25
C TYR A 336 -22.35 -13.90 24.44
N GLU A 337 -22.04 -13.33 25.61
CA GLU A 337 -22.90 -13.39 26.79
C GLU A 337 -24.25 -12.71 26.53
N GLY A 338 -24.24 -11.55 25.86
CA GLY A 338 -25.45 -10.85 25.44
C GLY A 338 -26.29 -11.69 24.47
N LEU A 339 -25.66 -12.31 23.47
CA LEU A 339 -26.31 -13.18 22.50
C LEU A 339 -26.99 -14.38 23.17
N LEU A 340 -26.29 -15.07 24.07
CA LEU A 340 -26.84 -16.22 24.80
C LEU A 340 -27.92 -15.84 25.80
N THR A 341 -27.90 -14.60 26.30
CA THR A 341 -28.97 -14.09 27.18
C THR A 341 -30.26 -13.83 26.39
N LEU A 342 -30.15 -13.27 25.18
CA LEU A 342 -31.29 -13.02 24.28
C LEU A 342 -31.82 -14.32 23.66
N TYR A 343 -30.92 -15.20 23.24
CA TYR A 343 -31.22 -16.47 22.59
C TYR A 343 -30.60 -17.62 23.42
N PRO A 344 -31.29 -18.06 24.49
CA PRO A 344 -30.74 -19.06 25.38
C PRO A 344 -30.69 -20.45 24.74
N VAL A 345 -29.55 -21.10 24.89
CA VAL A 345 -29.33 -22.49 24.48
C VAL A 345 -29.13 -23.33 25.74
N CYS A 346 -29.96 -24.36 25.91
CA CYS A 346 -30.04 -25.13 27.16
C CYS A 346 -28.98 -26.21 27.32
N GLU A 347 -28.18 -26.51 26.29
CA GLU A 347 -27.16 -27.57 26.33
C GLU A 347 -26.07 -27.34 25.27
N GLY A 348 -24.84 -27.74 25.59
CA GLY A 348 -23.78 -27.95 24.58
C GLY A 348 -23.12 -26.69 24.02
N MET A 349 -23.36 -25.51 24.60
CA MET A 349 -22.68 -24.28 24.16
C MET A 349 -21.27 -24.16 24.74
N PRO A 350 -20.27 -23.76 23.92
CA PRO A 350 -18.95 -23.38 24.40
C PRO A 350 -19.02 -22.19 25.36
N HIS A 351 -18.03 -22.07 26.25
CA HIS A 351 -17.91 -20.96 27.18
C HIS A 351 -17.38 -19.67 26.54
N GLU A 352 -16.63 -19.81 25.45
CA GLU A 352 -15.98 -18.72 24.73
C GLU A 352 -16.50 -18.62 23.29
N PRO A 353 -16.56 -17.42 22.71
CA PRO A 353 -16.96 -17.24 21.33
C PRO A 353 -15.93 -17.85 20.38
N GLN A 354 -16.44 -18.45 19.30
CA GLN A 354 -15.65 -18.89 18.18
C GLN A 354 -15.44 -17.74 17.20
N CYS A 355 -14.24 -17.66 16.62
CA CYS A 355 -13.97 -16.77 15.51
C CYS A 355 -13.19 -17.51 14.42
N VAL A 356 -13.91 -18.19 13.54
CA VAL A 356 -13.31 -18.86 12.38
C VAL A 356 -13.36 -17.89 11.20
N LYS A 357 -12.22 -17.27 10.90
CA LYS A 357 -12.06 -16.33 9.79
C LYS A 357 -10.90 -16.74 8.90
N ALA A 358 -11.11 -16.64 7.60
CA ALA A 358 -10.02 -16.74 6.64
C ALA A 358 -9.23 -15.43 6.59
N ASP A 359 -7.91 -15.53 6.63
CA ASP A 359 -7.01 -14.40 6.45
C ASP A 359 -6.92 -14.02 4.97
N VAL A 360 -7.50 -12.87 4.60
CA VAL A 360 -7.54 -12.43 3.20
C VAL A 360 -6.19 -11.86 2.74
N ASN A 361 -5.32 -11.47 3.68
CA ASN A 361 -3.93 -11.03 3.46
C ASN A 361 -3.77 -9.92 2.40
N ILE A 362 -4.79 -9.11 2.15
CA ILE A 362 -4.80 -8.01 1.18
C ILE A 362 -3.76 -6.95 1.57
N GLY A 363 -3.63 -6.66 2.86
CA GLY A 363 -2.67 -5.71 3.39
C GLY A 363 -1.23 -6.14 3.10
N TYR A 364 -0.90 -7.42 3.25
CA TYR A 364 0.42 -7.96 2.89
C TYR A 364 0.68 -7.89 1.38
N ILE A 365 -0.34 -8.10 0.55
CA ILE A 365 -0.23 -7.91 -0.91
C ILE A 365 0.07 -6.43 -1.21
N ARG A 366 -0.63 -5.49 -0.57
CA ARG A 366 -0.34 -4.05 -0.73
C ARG A 366 1.07 -3.70 -0.30
N VAL A 367 1.53 -4.19 0.86
CA VAL A 367 2.91 -4.04 1.31
C VAL A 367 3.89 -4.57 0.25
N SER A 368 3.64 -5.75 -0.30
CA SER A 368 4.47 -6.33 -1.35
C SER A 368 4.49 -5.44 -2.60
N VAL A 369 3.34 -4.98 -3.08
CA VAL A 369 3.26 -4.11 -4.27
C VAL A 369 3.95 -2.75 -4.02
N PHE A 370 3.73 -2.12 -2.87
CA PHE A 370 4.22 -0.77 -2.61
C PHE A 370 5.62 -0.69 -2.00
N ILE A 371 6.21 -1.81 -1.57
CA ILE A 371 7.58 -1.89 -1.08
C ILE A 371 8.47 -2.68 -2.05
N LEU A 372 8.06 -3.90 -2.42
CA LEU A 372 8.90 -4.77 -3.26
C LEU A 372 8.96 -4.28 -4.70
N ALA A 373 7.86 -3.80 -5.28
CA ALA A 373 7.89 -3.34 -6.68
C ALA A 373 8.78 -2.10 -6.87
N PRO A 374 8.71 -1.05 -6.02
CA PRO A 374 9.66 0.07 -6.09
C PRO A 374 11.11 -0.35 -5.83
N LEU A 375 11.35 -1.33 -4.97
CA LEU A 375 12.70 -1.88 -4.73
C LEU A 375 13.24 -2.56 -5.99
N LEU A 376 12.47 -3.46 -6.61
CA LEU A 376 12.86 -4.15 -7.84
C LEU A 376 13.04 -3.18 -9.01
N PHE A 377 12.14 -2.20 -9.14
CA PHE A 377 12.26 -1.14 -10.14
C PHE A 377 13.51 -0.28 -9.92
N SER A 378 13.77 0.13 -8.68
CA SER A 378 14.96 0.92 -8.32
C SER A 378 16.25 0.14 -8.57
N LEU A 379 16.26 -1.17 -8.28
CA LEU A 379 17.41 -2.04 -8.53
C LEU A 379 17.66 -2.20 -10.03
N LEU A 380 16.62 -2.47 -10.82
CA LEU A 380 16.76 -2.62 -12.27
C LEU A 380 17.24 -1.31 -12.92
N LEU A 381 16.67 -0.18 -12.53
CA LEU A 381 17.11 1.14 -13.00
C LEU A 381 18.55 1.41 -12.58
N ALA A 382 18.95 1.04 -11.36
CA ALA A 382 20.32 1.22 -10.88
C ALA A 382 21.29 0.38 -11.69
N ILE A 383 20.97 -0.90 -11.95
CA ILE A 383 21.78 -1.77 -12.80
C ILE A 383 21.95 -1.17 -14.20
N VAL A 384 20.87 -0.70 -14.83
CA VAL A 384 20.92 -0.10 -16.17
C VAL A 384 21.79 1.16 -16.18
N VAL A 385 21.61 2.06 -15.21
CA VAL A 385 22.41 3.28 -15.09
C VAL A 385 23.88 2.95 -14.90
N HIS A 386 24.21 2.08 -13.93
CA HIS A 386 25.60 1.69 -13.66
C HIS A 386 26.25 0.98 -14.86
N THR A 387 25.53 0.07 -15.53
CA THR A 387 26.05 -0.60 -16.74
C THR A 387 26.34 0.40 -17.88
N CYS A 388 25.48 1.41 -18.05
CA CYS A 388 25.70 2.46 -19.05
C CYS A 388 26.88 3.36 -18.69
N LEU A 389 27.08 3.63 -17.39
CA LEU A 389 28.22 4.40 -16.87
C LEU A 389 29.53 3.65 -17.08
N ASP A 390 29.59 2.38 -16.69
CA ASP A 390 30.76 1.52 -16.86
C ASP A 390 31.18 1.41 -18.32
N ARG A 391 30.20 1.23 -19.22
CA ARG A 391 30.47 1.22 -20.67
C ARG A 391 31.04 2.55 -21.16
N LYS A 392 30.50 3.68 -20.69
CA LYS A 392 30.98 5.01 -21.07
C LYS A 392 32.38 5.29 -20.53
N GLU A 393 32.69 4.81 -19.33
CA GLU A 393 34.04 4.90 -18.74
C GLU A 393 35.05 4.01 -19.47
N ALA A 394 34.65 2.80 -19.85
CA ALA A 394 35.46 1.92 -20.70
C ALA A 394 35.74 2.55 -22.07
N GLU A 395 34.75 3.18 -22.70
CA GLU A 395 34.93 3.90 -23.97
C GLU A 395 35.90 5.10 -23.81
N LYS A 396 35.76 5.89 -22.74
CA LYS A 396 36.66 7.02 -22.44
C LYS A 396 38.10 6.57 -22.17
N SER A 397 38.28 5.52 -21.36
CA SER A 397 39.61 5.00 -21.05
C SER A 397 40.29 4.41 -22.29
N ARG A 398 39.54 3.73 -23.16
CA ARG A 398 40.05 3.25 -24.46
C ARG A 398 40.47 4.41 -25.37
N ALA A 399 39.65 5.46 -25.47
CA ALA A 399 39.99 6.65 -26.26
C ALA A 399 41.24 7.37 -25.71
N ALA A 400 41.37 7.48 -24.39
CA ALA A 400 42.54 8.08 -23.74
C ALA A 400 43.82 7.26 -23.98
N ARG A 401 43.75 5.93 -23.86
CA ARG A 401 44.87 5.02 -24.18
C ARG A 401 45.31 5.16 -25.64
N LEU A 402 44.35 5.23 -26.57
CA LEU A 402 44.64 5.41 -27.99
C LEU A 402 45.30 6.78 -28.27
N ALA A 403 44.81 7.86 -27.64
CA ALA A 403 45.38 9.20 -27.77
C ALA A 403 46.81 9.28 -27.21
N ALA A 404 47.07 8.62 -26.07
CA ALA A 404 48.41 8.52 -25.49
C ALA A 404 49.37 7.78 -26.42
N ALA A 405 48.95 6.65 -27.00
CA ALA A 405 49.75 5.89 -27.98
C ALA A 405 50.10 6.73 -29.22
N VAL A 406 49.13 7.49 -29.76
CA VAL A 406 49.38 8.40 -30.90
C VAL A 406 50.38 9.50 -30.55
N LYS A 407 50.35 10.02 -29.31
CA LYS A 407 51.28 11.07 -28.87
C LYS A 407 52.73 10.56 -28.83
N VAL A 408 52.94 9.32 -28.37
CA VAL A 408 54.26 8.67 -28.37
C VAL A 408 54.79 8.49 -29.79
N ILE A 409 53.96 8.02 -30.72
CA ILE A 409 54.35 7.84 -32.13
C ILE A 409 54.76 9.17 -32.79
N LYS A 410 54.05 10.26 -32.48
CA LYS A 410 54.38 11.61 -32.99
C LYS A 410 55.69 12.16 -32.41
N SER A 411 56.04 11.86 -31.15
CA SER A 411 57.32 12.29 -30.58
C SER A 411 58.51 11.53 -31.17
N THR A 412 58.35 10.25 -31.51
CA THR A 412 59.40 9.46 -32.17
C THR A 412 59.70 9.90 -33.61
N LYS A 413 58.78 10.62 -34.28
CA LYS A 413 59.02 11.16 -35.64
C LYS A 413 59.81 12.48 -35.67
N LYS A 414 60.13 13.11 -34.52
CA LYS A 414 60.86 14.40 -34.45
C LYS A 414 62.31 14.30 -33.96
N GLY A 415 62.87 13.11 -33.80
CA GLY A 415 64.30 12.91 -33.49
C GLY A 415 64.92 11.84 -34.39
N PRO A 416 66.23 11.91 -34.69
CA PRO A 416 66.88 10.93 -35.56
C PRO A 416 66.83 9.55 -34.89
N ALA A 417 66.60 8.54 -35.73
CA ALA A 417 66.30 7.18 -35.35
C ALA A 417 67.28 6.59 -34.30
N ARG A 418 66.72 6.10 -33.19
CA ARG A 418 67.26 4.94 -32.48
C ARG A 418 66.10 4.06 -32.07
N VAL A 419 65.93 2.97 -32.82
CA VAL A 419 64.97 1.90 -32.52
C VAL A 419 65.50 1.12 -31.33
N ALA A 420 64.71 1.08 -30.25
CA ALA A 420 64.78 0.03 -29.23
C ALA A 420 63.38 -0.59 -29.12
N PRO A 421 63.25 -1.93 -29.12
CA PRO A 421 61.94 -2.57 -29.16
C PRO A 421 61.32 -2.54 -27.76
N TYR A 422 60.27 -1.75 -27.57
CA TYR A 422 59.39 -1.81 -26.39
C TYR A 422 58.20 -2.72 -26.72
N ALA A 423 58.50 -4.00 -26.97
CA ALA A 423 57.52 -5.06 -27.11
C ALA A 423 57.34 -5.77 -25.76
N SER A 424 56.80 -5.09 -24.75
CA SER A 424 56.47 -5.73 -23.47
C SER A 424 55.56 -4.87 -22.57
N VAL A 425 54.35 -4.51 -23.01
CA VAL A 425 53.29 -4.04 -22.09
C VAL A 425 51.89 -4.56 -22.46
N VAL A 426 51.74 -5.39 -23.50
CA VAL A 426 50.42 -5.91 -23.94
C VAL A 426 50.28 -7.43 -23.72
N ALA A 427 51.17 -8.03 -22.93
CA ALA A 427 51.16 -9.47 -22.67
C ALA A 427 51.31 -9.79 -21.17
N SER A 428 50.44 -9.21 -20.34
CA SER A 428 50.21 -9.72 -18.99
C SER A 428 48.93 -9.10 -18.42
N GLU A 429 47.77 -9.65 -18.78
CA GLU A 429 46.56 -9.60 -17.94
C GLU A 429 45.40 -10.47 -18.46
N ASP A 430 45.55 -11.15 -19.61
CA ASP A 430 44.65 -12.24 -20.02
C ASP A 430 45.19 -13.60 -19.54
N ALA A 431 45.32 -13.78 -18.22
CA ALA A 431 45.48 -15.11 -17.61
C ALA A 431 45.20 -15.07 -16.09
N SER A 432 43.93 -14.88 -15.72
CA SER A 432 43.41 -15.28 -14.41
C SER A 432 41.91 -15.56 -14.48
N SER A 433 41.55 -16.73 -15.02
CA SER A 433 40.56 -17.69 -14.48
C SER A 433 40.15 -18.71 -15.54
N GLY A 434 40.53 -19.98 -15.35
CA GLY A 434 40.13 -21.10 -16.21
C GLY A 434 41.09 -22.29 -16.14
N SER A 435 40.70 -23.28 -15.34
CA SER A 435 41.46 -24.47 -14.96
C SER A 435 41.77 -25.46 -16.11
N ALA A 436 42.96 -26.07 -16.00
CA ALA A 436 43.38 -27.44 -16.36
C ALA A 436 42.97 -28.08 -17.71
N ALA A 437 43.96 -28.39 -18.57
CA ALA A 437 44.44 -29.78 -18.83
C ALA A 437 45.40 -29.88 -20.05
N ALA A 438 46.46 -30.66 -19.85
CA ALA A 438 47.16 -31.55 -20.81
C ALA A 438 47.94 -30.99 -22.04
N LYS A 439 49.27 -31.05 -21.89
CA LYS A 439 50.30 -31.72 -22.74
C LYS A 439 50.42 -31.38 -24.25
N SER A 440 51.64 -30.94 -24.58
CA SER A 440 52.60 -31.59 -25.51
C SER A 440 52.98 -30.85 -26.81
N SER A 441 54.30 -30.89 -27.03
CA SER A 441 55.07 -30.93 -28.29
C SER A 441 55.28 -29.67 -29.14
N THR A 442 56.49 -29.11 -28.98
CA THR A 442 57.54 -28.88 -30.00
C THR A 442 57.18 -28.29 -31.37
N GLY A 443 57.86 -27.18 -31.72
CA GLY A 443 58.10 -26.80 -33.11
C GLY A 443 58.54 -25.35 -33.28
N ALA A 444 59.85 -25.11 -33.39
CA ALA A 444 60.41 -23.80 -33.70
C ALA A 444 60.33 -23.47 -35.21
N LYS A 445 59.96 -22.22 -35.56
CA LYS A 445 60.45 -21.46 -36.74
C LYS A 445 60.15 -19.93 -36.58
N PRO A 446 60.97 -19.02 -37.16
CA PRO A 446 61.09 -17.60 -36.77
C PRO A 446 60.10 -16.66 -37.49
N PRO A 447 60.01 -15.36 -37.10
CA PRO A 447 58.85 -14.52 -37.39
C PRO A 447 58.99 -13.72 -38.70
N THR A 448 57.89 -13.67 -39.46
CA THR A 448 57.69 -12.73 -40.57
C THR A 448 57.11 -11.42 -40.04
N ALA A 449 57.97 -10.40 -39.92
CA ALA A 449 57.70 -9.08 -39.38
C ALA A 449 56.84 -8.15 -40.29
N THR A 450 56.08 -8.67 -41.26
CA THR A 450 55.41 -7.86 -42.29
C THR A 450 53.88 -7.78 -42.17
N ARG A 451 53.26 -8.54 -41.25
CA ARG A 451 51.79 -8.60 -41.14
C ARG A 451 51.20 -7.64 -40.09
N GLN A 452 51.93 -7.32 -39.03
CA GLN A 452 51.47 -6.45 -37.95
C GLN A 452 51.47 -4.95 -38.33
N ASP A 453 52.40 -4.53 -39.19
CA ASP A 453 52.44 -3.15 -39.70
C ASP A 453 51.26 -2.86 -40.65
N ALA A 454 50.83 -3.86 -41.42
CA ALA A 454 49.65 -3.76 -42.29
C ALA A 454 48.34 -3.66 -41.49
N GLU A 455 48.23 -4.34 -40.34
CA GLU A 455 47.04 -4.27 -39.49
C GLU A 455 46.92 -2.91 -38.76
N ALA A 456 48.04 -2.29 -38.39
CA ALA A 456 48.07 -0.95 -37.81
C ALA A 456 47.67 0.14 -38.82
N GLU A 457 48.08 -0.01 -40.08
CA GLU A 457 47.73 0.92 -41.16
C GLU A 457 46.25 0.82 -41.54
N VAL A 458 45.70 -0.41 -41.59
CA VAL A 458 44.26 -0.65 -41.79
C VAL A 458 43.42 -0.09 -40.64
N ALA A 459 43.88 -0.19 -39.39
CA ALA A 459 43.20 0.40 -38.24
C ALA A 459 43.20 1.95 -38.28
N ALA A 460 44.32 2.57 -38.70
CA ALA A 460 44.41 4.01 -38.88
C ALA A 460 43.50 4.52 -40.02
N ALA A 461 43.41 3.78 -41.13
CA ALA A 461 42.51 4.08 -42.24
C ALA A 461 41.03 3.97 -41.81
N LYS A 462 40.68 2.97 -40.99
CA LYS A 462 39.31 2.78 -40.47
C LYS A 462 38.88 3.90 -39.51
N ILE A 463 39.82 4.46 -38.75
CA ILE A 463 39.58 5.63 -37.87
C ILE A 463 39.40 6.91 -38.70
N GLN A 464 40.16 7.10 -39.79
CA GLN A 464 39.92 8.22 -40.71
C GLN A 464 38.58 8.09 -41.44
N ALA A 465 38.18 6.87 -41.82
CA ALA A 465 36.87 6.61 -42.42
C ALA A 465 35.71 6.89 -41.45
N MET A 466 35.82 6.51 -40.16
CA MET A 466 34.81 6.88 -39.15
C MET A 466 34.74 8.38 -38.88
N LYS A 467 35.88 9.09 -38.90
CA LYS A 467 35.90 10.55 -38.77
C LYS A 467 35.22 11.25 -39.95
N ARG A 468 35.40 10.75 -41.17
CA ARG A 468 34.68 11.24 -42.35
C ARG A 468 33.19 10.92 -42.26
N GLY A 469 32.81 9.70 -41.89
CA GLY A 469 31.42 9.31 -41.71
C GLY A 469 30.66 10.09 -40.62
N ASN A 470 31.33 10.45 -39.52
CA ASN A 470 30.76 11.33 -38.50
C ASN A 470 30.67 12.80 -38.94
N ALA A 471 31.64 13.29 -39.73
CA ALA A 471 31.56 14.62 -40.33
C ALA A 471 30.44 14.72 -41.37
N ASP A 472 30.22 13.66 -42.15
CA ASP A 472 29.15 13.58 -43.13
C ASP A 472 27.77 13.41 -42.46
N ARG A 473 27.67 12.64 -41.36
CA ARG A 473 26.45 12.60 -40.53
C ARG A 473 26.12 13.93 -39.85
N ALA A 474 27.13 14.67 -39.40
CA ALA A 474 26.95 16.01 -38.84
C ALA A 474 26.44 17.00 -39.91
N LYS A 475 26.98 16.93 -41.13
CA LYS A 475 26.49 17.74 -42.27
C LYS A 475 25.06 17.39 -42.68
N VAL A 476 24.70 16.10 -42.70
CA VAL A 476 23.33 15.64 -43.01
C VAL A 476 22.32 16.03 -41.92
N ALA A 477 22.74 16.08 -40.65
CA ALA A 477 21.90 16.55 -39.54
C ALA A 477 21.60 18.06 -39.64
N VAL A 478 22.58 18.87 -40.07
CA VAL A 478 22.40 20.31 -40.31
C VAL A 478 21.49 20.58 -41.52
N ILE A 479 21.60 19.80 -42.59
CA ILE A 479 20.70 19.92 -43.76
C ILE A 479 19.26 19.50 -43.42
N LYS A 480 19.06 18.49 -42.56
CA LYS A 480 17.72 18.11 -42.08
C LYS A 480 17.06 19.15 -41.18
N GLN A 481 17.83 19.92 -40.40
CA GLN A 481 17.29 21.03 -39.61
C GLN A 481 16.83 22.21 -40.48
N HIS A 482 17.54 22.52 -41.57
CA HIS A 482 17.07 23.53 -42.53
C HIS A 482 15.84 23.06 -43.33
N ALA A 483 15.75 21.78 -43.69
CA ALA A 483 14.59 21.24 -44.41
C ALA A 483 13.32 21.09 -43.53
N ALA A 484 13.46 21.01 -42.20
CA ALA A 484 12.33 20.94 -41.27
C ALA A 484 11.80 22.32 -40.84
N GLY A 485 12.57 23.40 -41.06
CA GLY A 485 12.16 24.77 -40.75
C GLY A 485 11.22 25.40 -41.79
N ASP A 486 11.21 24.89 -43.03
CA ASP A 486 10.43 25.44 -44.15
C ASP A 486 9.06 24.75 -44.38
N MET A 487 8.67 23.75 -43.56
CA MET A 487 7.37 23.06 -43.67
C MET A 487 6.63 22.91 -42.33
N GLY A 488 6.58 23.99 -41.53
CA GLY A 488 5.90 23.97 -40.22
C GLY A 488 5.34 25.32 -39.78
N ALA A 489 4.99 26.21 -40.72
CA ALA A 489 4.23 27.42 -40.44
C ALA A 489 2.79 27.23 -40.96
N GLY A 490 1.90 26.70 -40.10
CA GLY A 490 0.47 26.66 -40.39
C GLY A 490 -0.31 25.69 -39.51
N ALA A 491 -1.23 26.25 -38.69
CA ALA A 491 -2.35 25.58 -37.99
C ALA A 491 -1.93 24.80 -36.71
N ILE A 492 -2.48 24.93 -35.48
CA ILE A 492 -3.78 25.31 -34.88
C ILE A 492 -3.49 25.49 -33.36
N ALA A 493 -3.69 26.65 -32.73
CA ALA A 493 -4.88 27.08 -31.95
C ALA A 493 -5.49 26.07 -30.94
N THR A 494 -5.61 26.51 -29.67
CA THR A 494 -6.49 26.01 -28.57
C THR A 494 -6.24 24.60 -28.00
N PHE A 495 -5.68 24.52 -26.79
CA PHE A 495 -6.39 24.31 -25.51
C PHE A 495 -5.47 24.65 -24.34
#